data_AF-A0A939JJG1-F1
#
_entry.id   AF-A0A939JJG1-F1
#
_cell.length_a   1.000
_cell.length_b   1.000
_cell.length_c   1.000
_cell.angle_alpha   90.00
_cell.angle_beta   90.00
_cell.angle_gamma   90.00
#
_symmetry.space_group_name_H-M   'P 1'
#
loop_
_entity.id
_entity.type
_entity.pdbx_description
1 polymer ?
#
loop_
_entity_poly.entity_id
_entity_poly.type
_entity_poly.pdbx_seq_one_letter_code
_entity_poly.pdbx_strand_id
1 'polypeptide(L)'
;VKGATVLTGLQTGAINLNTTFLDEPLYIGKGKPKKSWASNLGTLGIQGALEKSSNVFMFKTAIALGKGQYKAHQPLDLQTKAFDTFRYYFSQFGLGVKTGIDLPNEASGYKGSQRLPGFLLDFSIGQYDTYTPLQLAQYVSTIANGGYRMKPQLVK
;
A
#
# COMPACT_ATOMS: atom_id res chain seq x y z
N VAL A 1 -1.61 -6.57 -0.14
CA VAL A 1 -2.15 -5.24 0.24
C VAL A 1 -2.19 -4.20 -0.88
N LYS A 2 -1.74 -4.51 -2.12
CA LYS A 2 -1.69 -3.54 -3.22
C LYS A 2 -3.04 -2.93 -3.61
N GLY A 3 -4.13 -3.68 -3.47
CA GLY A 3 -5.49 -3.14 -3.65
C GLY A 3 -5.78 -1.98 -2.70
N ALA A 4 -5.44 -2.09 -1.42
CA ALA A 4 -5.55 -0.99 -0.46
C ALA A 4 -4.68 0.22 -0.85
N THR A 5 -3.46 0.01 -1.37
CA THR A 5 -2.59 1.08 -1.88
C THR A 5 -3.22 1.82 -3.06
N VAL A 6 -3.74 1.09 -4.04
CA VAL A 6 -4.44 1.66 -5.20
C VAL A 6 -5.67 2.45 -4.76
N LEU A 7 -6.51 1.87 -3.91
CA LEU A 7 -7.71 2.53 -3.40
C LEU A 7 -7.38 3.79 -2.60
N THR A 8 -6.32 3.76 -1.80
CA THR A 8 -5.80 4.94 -1.11
C THR A 8 -5.40 6.03 -2.12
N GLY A 9 -4.67 5.66 -3.17
CA GLY A 9 -4.27 6.60 -4.21
C GLY A 9 -5.45 7.22 -4.95
N LEU A 10 -6.48 6.44 -5.25
CA LEU A 10 -7.73 6.92 -5.88
C LEU A 10 -8.50 7.87 -4.96
N GLN A 11 -8.71 7.48 -3.69
CA GLN A 11 -9.48 8.26 -2.72
C GLN A 11 -8.81 9.60 -2.36
N THR A 12 -7.49 9.65 -2.41
CA THR A 12 -6.72 10.87 -2.13
C THR A 12 -6.50 11.74 -3.36
N GLY A 13 -6.88 11.25 -4.55
CA GLY A 13 -6.58 11.91 -5.83
C GLY A 13 -5.11 11.84 -6.25
N ALA A 14 -4.26 11.06 -5.55
CA ALA A 14 -2.87 10.86 -5.94
C ALA A 14 -2.74 10.11 -7.28
N ILE A 15 -3.72 9.26 -7.61
CA ILE A 15 -3.91 8.65 -8.92
C ILE A 15 -5.40 8.71 -9.30
N ASN A 16 -5.71 8.49 -10.58
CA ASN A 16 -7.06 8.36 -11.11
C ASN A 16 -7.18 7.06 -11.95
N LEU A 17 -8.39 6.73 -12.42
CA LEU A 17 -8.65 5.49 -13.15
C LEU A 17 -7.86 5.36 -14.48
N ASN A 18 -7.45 6.49 -15.06
CA ASN A 18 -6.67 6.55 -16.29
C ASN A 18 -5.16 6.64 -16.04
N THR A 19 -4.73 6.62 -14.76
CA THR A 19 -3.32 6.71 -14.42
C THR A 19 -2.57 5.49 -14.91
N THR A 20 -1.52 5.74 -15.67
CA THR A 20 -0.58 4.74 -16.13
C THR A 20 0.82 5.10 -15.67
N PHE A 21 1.62 4.09 -15.36
CA PHE A 21 3.01 4.26 -15.00
C PHE A 21 3.88 3.27 -15.76
N LEU A 22 5.02 3.74 -16.24
CA LEU A 22 6.10 2.87 -16.72
C LEU A 22 6.68 2.07 -15.55
N ASP A 23 6.70 0.74 -15.65
CA ASP A 23 7.40 -0.12 -14.69
C ASP A 23 8.89 -0.17 -15.02
N GLU A 24 9.68 0.55 -14.24
CA GLU A 24 11.13 0.66 -14.36
C GLU A 24 11.78 0.69 -12.96
N PRO A 25 13.01 0.18 -12.81
CA PRO A 25 13.74 0.29 -11.55
C PRO A 25 13.88 1.75 -11.10
N LEU A 26 13.51 2.03 -9.85
CA LEU A 26 13.66 3.35 -9.25
C LEU A 26 14.99 3.46 -8.52
N TYR A 27 15.85 4.38 -8.96
CA TYR A 27 17.15 4.67 -8.36
C TYR A 27 17.02 5.88 -7.43
N ILE A 28 17.03 5.65 -6.12
CA ILE A 28 16.82 6.70 -5.12
C ILE A 28 18.12 6.91 -4.34
N GLY A 29 18.72 8.09 -4.48
CA GLY A 29 20.01 8.43 -3.90
C GLY A 29 21.09 7.37 -4.20
N LYS A 30 21.80 6.95 -3.15
CA LYS A 30 22.83 5.89 -3.21
C LYS A 30 22.30 4.49 -2.86
N GLY A 31 20.98 4.32 -2.72
CA GLY A 31 20.36 3.06 -2.33
C GLY A 31 20.33 2.02 -3.46
N LYS A 32 20.04 0.77 -3.10
CA LYS A 32 19.73 -0.27 -4.10
C LYS A 32 18.46 0.11 -4.87
N PRO A 33 18.38 -0.18 -6.18
CA PRO A 33 17.20 0.14 -6.97
C PRO A 33 15.98 -0.61 -6.44
N LYS A 34 14.87 0.10 -6.27
CA LYS A 34 13.58 -0.49 -5.95
C LYS A 34 12.87 -0.86 -7.25
N LYS A 35 12.57 -2.14 -7.44
CA LYS A 35 12.02 -2.69 -8.68
C LYS A 35 10.89 -3.68 -8.45
N SER A 36 10.11 -3.91 -9.50
CA SER A 36 9.22 -5.07 -9.60
C SER A 36 10.03 -6.36 -9.76
N TRP A 37 9.36 -7.51 -9.59
CA TRP A 37 9.99 -8.82 -9.72
C TRP A 37 10.48 -9.08 -11.15
N ALA A 38 9.72 -8.60 -12.15
CA ALA A 38 10.06 -8.69 -13.57
C ALA A 38 10.73 -7.40 -14.04
N SER A 39 11.62 -7.54 -15.03
CA SER A 39 12.42 -6.45 -15.59
C SER A 39 11.73 -5.67 -16.72
N ASN A 40 10.65 -6.19 -17.30
CA ASN A 40 9.96 -5.56 -18.42
C ASN A 40 8.44 -5.79 -18.36
N LEU A 41 7.77 -5.11 -17.43
CA LEU A 41 6.30 -5.15 -17.36
C LEU A 41 5.64 -4.12 -18.29
N GLY A 42 6.43 -3.17 -18.82
CA GLY A 42 5.97 -2.08 -19.68
C GLY A 42 5.22 -1.00 -18.92
N THR A 43 4.45 -0.19 -19.65
CA THR A 43 3.52 0.78 -19.06
C THR A 43 2.26 0.05 -18.61
N LEU A 44 1.91 0.21 -17.33
CA LEU A 44 0.76 -0.44 -16.72
C LEU A 44 -0.24 0.61 -16.22
N GLY A 45 -1.52 0.36 -16.47
CA GLY A 45 -2.62 0.97 -15.72
C GLY A 45 -2.90 0.20 -14.42
N ILE A 46 -3.93 0.61 -13.68
CA ILE A 46 -4.29 0.02 -12.39
C ILE A 46 -4.52 -1.49 -12.48
N GLN A 47 -5.31 -1.95 -13.45
CA GLN A 47 -5.64 -3.37 -13.61
C GLN A 47 -4.38 -4.21 -13.87
N GLY A 48 -3.57 -3.80 -14.86
CA GLY A 48 -2.32 -4.50 -15.18
C GLY A 48 -1.31 -4.47 -14.02
N ALA A 49 -1.27 -3.39 -13.24
CA ALA A 49 -0.42 -3.30 -12.05
C ALA A 49 -0.83 -4.27 -10.95
N LEU A 50 -2.14 -4.48 -10.73
CA LEU A 50 -2.64 -5.47 -9.79
C LEU A 50 -2.43 -6.90 -10.30
N GLU A 51 -2.74 -7.16 -11.57
CA GLU A 51 -2.57 -8.46 -12.23
C GLU A 51 -1.12 -8.94 -12.18
N LYS A 52 -0.18 -8.10 -12.62
CA LYS A 52 1.25 -8.46 -12.67
C LYS A 52 1.97 -8.22 -11.34
N SER A 53 1.24 -7.77 -10.31
CA SER A 53 1.79 -7.36 -9.02
C SER A 53 3.00 -6.42 -9.20
N SER A 54 2.82 -5.33 -9.91
CA SER A 54 3.85 -4.27 -10.06
C SER A 54 4.16 -3.64 -8.71
N ASN A 55 5.44 -3.62 -8.31
CA ASN A 55 5.88 -2.85 -7.14
C ASN A 55 6.07 -1.38 -7.52
N VAL A 56 6.58 -1.12 -8.73
CA VAL A 56 6.88 0.23 -9.21
C VAL A 56 5.62 1.09 -9.28
N PHE A 57 4.50 0.54 -9.71
CA PHE A 57 3.22 1.27 -9.71
C PHE A 57 2.83 1.70 -8.29
N MET A 58 3.02 0.84 -7.29
CA MET A 58 2.74 1.16 -5.88
C MET A 58 3.71 2.22 -5.35
N PHE A 59 4.99 2.11 -5.69
CA PHE A 59 5.99 3.12 -5.31
C PHE A 59 5.65 4.48 -5.91
N LYS A 60 5.33 4.55 -7.21
CA LYS A 60 4.94 5.80 -7.89
C LYS A 60 3.64 6.38 -7.31
N THR A 61 2.69 5.53 -6.91
CA THR A 61 1.47 5.94 -6.20
C THR A 61 1.80 6.54 -4.82
N ALA A 62 2.70 5.92 -4.06
CA ALA A 62 3.14 6.43 -2.76
C ALA A 62 3.95 7.74 -2.87
N ILE A 63 4.76 7.89 -3.92
CA ILE A 63 5.48 9.13 -4.24
C ILE A 63 4.48 10.25 -4.53
N ALA A 64 3.49 9.99 -5.39
CA ALA A 64 2.44 10.96 -5.71
C ALA A 64 1.65 11.39 -4.46
N LEU A 65 1.24 10.44 -3.62
CA LEU A 65 0.54 10.72 -2.37
C LEU A 65 1.41 11.53 -1.39
N GLY A 66 2.70 11.20 -1.32
CA GLY A 66 3.69 11.95 -0.54
C GLY A 66 4.09 13.29 -1.13
N LYS A 67 3.47 13.71 -2.24
CA LYS A 67 3.78 14.94 -3.00
C LYS A 67 5.25 15.05 -3.40
N GLY A 68 5.92 13.91 -3.58
CA GLY A 68 7.31 13.85 -3.99
C GLY A 68 7.49 13.95 -5.50
N GLN A 69 8.69 14.36 -5.91
CA GLN A 69 9.11 14.30 -7.30
C GLN A 69 10.27 13.32 -7.42
N TYR A 70 10.05 12.22 -8.16
CA TYR A 70 11.11 11.26 -8.42
C TYR A 70 12.05 11.79 -9.51
N LYS A 71 13.34 11.78 -9.21
CA LYS A 71 14.44 11.96 -10.17
C LYS A 71 15.48 10.88 -9.90
N ALA A 72 15.95 10.21 -10.95
CA ALA A 72 16.92 9.12 -10.81
C ALA A 72 18.19 9.59 -10.10
N HIS A 73 18.70 8.76 -9.19
CA HIS A 73 19.90 8.98 -8.36
C HIS A 73 19.86 10.19 -7.41
N GLN A 74 18.74 10.92 -7.37
CA GLN A 74 18.54 12.01 -6.42
C GLN A 74 17.90 11.50 -5.13
N PRO A 75 18.13 12.17 -3.99
CA PRO A 75 17.33 11.94 -2.79
C PRO A 75 15.84 12.16 -3.08
N LEU A 76 15.01 11.29 -2.52
CA LEU A 76 13.56 11.42 -2.60
C LEU A 76 13.06 11.99 -1.28
N ASP A 77 12.42 13.16 -1.34
CA ASP A 77 11.74 13.74 -0.18
C ASP A 77 10.23 13.51 -0.31
N LEU A 78 9.58 13.14 0.80
CA LEU A 78 8.15 12.83 0.86
C LEU A 78 7.55 13.39 2.13
N GLN A 79 6.33 13.93 2.02
CA GLN A 79 5.60 14.43 3.18
C GLN A 79 5.26 13.28 4.12
N THR A 80 5.71 13.36 5.38
CA THR A 80 5.52 12.33 6.41
C THR A 80 4.05 12.02 6.69
N LYS A 81 3.15 12.99 6.47
CA LYS A 81 1.69 12.83 6.55
C LYS A 81 1.17 11.69 5.66
N ALA A 82 1.89 11.34 4.60
CA ALA A 82 1.54 10.21 3.74
C ALA A 82 1.42 8.89 4.50
N PHE A 83 2.26 8.65 5.51
CA PHE A 83 2.14 7.45 6.35
C PHE A 83 0.79 7.40 7.07
N ASP A 84 0.35 8.54 7.61
CA ASP A 84 -0.89 8.60 8.38
C ASP A 84 -2.10 8.44 7.46
N THR A 85 -2.06 9.05 6.27
CA THR A 85 -3.06 8.85 5.22
C THR A 85 -3.14 7.37 4.82
N PHE A 86 -2.01 6.75 4.50
CA PHE A 86 -1.97 5.33 4.14
C PHE A 86 -2.54 4.44 5.24
N ARG A 87 -2.10 4.64 6.48
CA ARG A 87 -2.57 3.87 7.64
C ARG A 87 -4.06 4.09 7.90
N TYR A 88 -4.56 5.31 7.71
CA TYR A 88 -5.97 5.62 7.81
C TYR A 88 -6.78 4.78 6.80
N TYR A 89 -6.45 4.82 5.51
CA TYR A 89 -7.18 4.05 4.50
C TYR A 89 -7.01 2.54 4.67
N PHE A 90 -5.83 2.06 5.06
CA PHE A 90 -5.60 0.65 5.36
C PHE A 90 -6.45 0.17 6.54
N SER A 91 -6.63 1.01 7.57
CA SER A 91 -7.49 0.68 8.71
C SER A 91 -8.97 0.53 8.34
N GLN A 92 -9.45 1.21 7.30
CA GLN A 92 -10.82 1.05 6.80
C GLN A 92 -11.06 -0.37 6.25
N PHE A 93 -10.00 -1.05 5.84
CA PHE A 93 -10.01 -2.45 5.42
C PHE A 93 -9.71 -3.44 6.55
N GLY A 94 -9.45 -2.96 7.77
CA GLY A 94 -9.04 -3.80 8.90
C GLY A 94 -7.54 -4.06 9.00
N LEU A 95 -6.72 -3.49 8.12
CA LEU A 95 -5.27 -3.62 8.18
C LEU A 95 -4.68 -2.67 9.24
N GLY A 96 -3.96 -3.22 10.21
CA GLY A 96 -3.31 -2.44 11.27
C GLY A 96 -4.23 -2.03 12.42
N VAL A 97 -5.48 -2.52 12.42
CA VAL A 97 -6.45 -2.34 13.51
C VAL A 97 -7.06 -3.68 13.89
N LYS A 98 -7.57 -3.79 15.12
CA LYS A 98 -8.31 -4.97 15.55
C LYS A 98 -9.49 -5.22 14.62
N THR A 99 -9.71 -6.47 14.24
CA THR A 99 -10.83 -6.91 13.40
C THR A 99 -12.13 -6.93 14.19
N GLY A 100 -12.05 -7.05 15.52
CA GLY A 100 -13.19 -7.10 16.41
C GLY A 100 -13.74 -8.51 16.60
N ILE A 101 -12.97 -9.56 16.28
CA ILE A 101 -13.36 -10.94 16.54
C ILE A 101 -13.73 -11.14 18.01
N ASP A 102 -14.66 -12.04 18.27
CA ASP A 102 -15.21 -12.41 19.58
C ASP A 102 -14.24 -13.31 20.40
N LEU A 103 -12.94 -13.10 20.25
CA LEU A 103 -11.89 -13.83 20.96
C LEU A 103 -10.98 -12.88 21.76
N PRO A 104 -10.50 -13.29 22.94
CA PRO A 104 -9.50 -12.54 23.68
C PRO A 104 -8.16 -12.50 22.93
N ASN A 105 -7.31 -11.53 23.28
CA ASN A 105 -5.92 -11.43 22.82
C ASN A 105 -5.71 -11.20 21.31
N GLU A 106 -6.63 -10.52 20.64
CA GLU A 106 -6.42 -10.08 19.26
C GLU A 106 -5.23 -9.11 19.14
N ALA A 107 -4.27 -9.46 18.28
CA ALA A 107 -3.16 -8.58 17.90
C ALA A 107 -3.54 -7.69 16.70
N SER A 108 -3.06 -6.45 16.69
CA SER A 108 -3.28 -5.49 15.59
C SER A 108 -2.16 -5.46 14.55
N GLY A 109 -1.15 -6.33 14.70
CA GLY A 109 0.09 -6.29 13.90
C GLY A 109 1.12 -5.29 14.43
N TYR A 110 2.25 -5.15 13.74
CA TYR A 110 3.32 -4.21 14.07
C TYR A 110 3.26 -2.97 13.18
N LYS A 111 3.38 -1.80 13.80
CA LYS A 111 3.38 -0.49 13.15
C LYS A 111 4.77 0.12 13.25
N GLY A 112 5.45 0.30 12.12
CA GLY A 112 6.80 0.86 12.12
C GLY A 112 6.83 2.32 12.59
N SER A 113 7.83 2.69 13.40
CA SER A 113 7.95 4.03 13.99
C SER A 113 8.65 5.05 13.07
N GLN A 114 9.57 4.57 12.23
CA GLN A 114 10.35 5.43 11.33
C GLN A 114 9.49 5.92 10.16
N ARG A 115 9.71 7.17 9.74
CA ARG A 115 8.97 7.80 8.64
C ARG A 115 9.87 8.24 7.49
N LEU A 116 10.84 7.40 7.14
CA LEU A 116 11.74 7.66 6.01
C LEU A 116 11.02 7.36 4.67
N PRO A 117 11.35 8.08 3.59
CA PRO A 117 10.76 7.85 2.26
C PRO A 117 10.84 6.39 1.79
N GLY A 118 11.97 5.71 2.03
CA GLY A 118 12.14 4.29 1.71
C GLY A 118 11.09 3.39 2.36
N PHE A 119 10.79 3.61 3.65
CA PHE A 119 9.78 2.84 4.36
C PHE A 119 8.36 3.14 3.90
N LEU A 120 8.08 4.33 3.37
CA LEU A 120 6.78 4.61 2.77
C LEU A 120 6.58 3.81 1.48
N LEU A 121 7.64 3.68 0.68
CA LEU A 121 7.63 2.80 -0.49
C LEU A 121 7.45 1.34 -0.08
N ASP A 122 8.15 0.88 0.96
CA ASP A 122 8.00 -0.48 1.48
C ASP A 122 6.61 -0.73 2.08
N PHE A 123 6.03 0.27 2.76
CA PHE A 123 4.66 0.24 3.23
C PHE A 123 3.67 0.02 2.07
N SER A 124 3.84 0.74 0.95
CA SER A 124 2.94 0.67 -0.20
C SER A 124 2.86 -0.73 -0.85
N ILE A 125 3.85 -1.58 -0.62
CA ILE A 125 3.90 -2.97 -1.08
C ILE A 125 3.67 -3.99 0.04
N GLY A 126 3.48 -3.54 1.28
CA GLY A 126 3.24 -4.41 2.44
C GLY A 126 4.50 -4.99 3.09
N GLN A 127 5.65 -4.33 2.96
CA GLN A 127 6.93 -4.75 3.54
C GLN A 127 7.41 -3.82 4.68
N TYR A 128 6.47 -3.18 5.40
CA TYR A 128 6.81 -2.30 6.53
C TYR A 128 5.93 -2.57 7.76
N ASP A 129 4.65 -2.18 7.69
CA ASP A 129 3.68 -2.57 8.71
C ASP A 129 3.28 -4.04 8.49
N THR A 130 3.14 -4.81 9.57
CA THR A 130 2.75 -6.22 9.52
C THR A 130 1.29 -6.39 9.91
N TYR A 131 0.67 -7.45 9.38
CA TYR A 131 -0.75 -7.73 9.59
C TYR A 131 -0.96 -9.19 9.99
N THR A 132 -2.02 -9.44 10.76
CA THR A 132 -2.42 -10.81 11.12
C THR A 132 -3.15 -11.47 9.94
N PRO A 133 -3.15 -12.82 9.85
CA PRO A 133 -3.93 -13.53 8.84
C PRO A 133 -5.42 -13.15 8.86
N LEU A 134 -5.98 -12.92 10.06
CA LEU A 134 -7.38 -12.52 10.22
C LEU A 134 -7.65 -11.11 9.65
N GLN A 135 -6.72 -10.16 9.83
CA GLN A 135 -6.83 -8.84 9.20
C GLN A 135 -6.79 -8.94 7.66
N LEU A 136 -5.97 -9.84 7.11
CA LEU A 136 -5.93 -10.08 5.65
C LEU A 136 -7.24 -10.70 5.15
N ALA A 137 -7.84 -11.63 5.90
CA ALA A 137 -9.15 -12.19 5.60
C ALA A 137 -10.23 -11.10 5.62
N GLN A 138 -10.28 -10.28 6.66
CA GLN A 138 -11.23 -9.17 6.74
C GLN A 138 -11.04 -8.16 5.60
N TYR A 139 -9.80 -7.87 5.21
CA TYR A 139 -9.48 -6.98 4.09
C TYR A 139 -10.04 -7.50 2.77
N VAL A 140 -9.77 -8.75 2.40
CA VAL A 140 -10.27 -9.30 1.13
C VAL A 140 -11.79 -9.46 1.16
N SER A 141 -12.37 -9.82 2.30
CA SER A 141 -13.83 -9.86 2.48
C SER A 141 -14.48 -8.48 2.33
N THR A 142 -13.83 -7.42 2.81
CA THR A 142 -14.32 -6.04 2.63
C THR A 142 -14.37 -5.67 1.15
N ILE A 143 -13.35 -6.06 0.36
CA ILE A 143 -13.36 -5.85 -1.10
C ILE A 143 -14.48 -6.66 -1.75
N ALA A 144 -14.60 -7.94 -1.40
CA ALA A 144 -15.62 -8.82 -1.97
C ALA A 144 -17.05 -8.37 -1.63
N ASN A 145 -17.24 -7.77 -0.45
CA ASN A 145 -18.52 -7.26 0.03
C ASN A 145 -18.77 -5.80 -0.40
N GLY A 146 -18.31 -5.40 -1.58
CA GLY A 146 -18.58 -4.07 -2.14
C GLY A 146 -18.04 -2.89 -1.31
N GLY A 147 -17.04 -3.11 -0.45
CA GLY A 147 -16.46 -2.09 0.44
C GLY A 147 -17.01 -2.11 1.87
N TYR A 148 -18.00 -2.95 2.19
CA TYR A 148 -18.56 -3.05 3.54
C TYR A 148 -17.73 -3.98 4.43
N ARG A 149 -17.01 -3.39 5.40
CA ARG A 149 -16.19 -4.13 6.37
C ARG A 149 -17.06 -4.77 7.44
N MET A 150 -17.06 -6.10 7.47
CA MET A 150 -17.82 -6.89 8.45
C MET A 150 -16.96 -7.30 9.65
N LYS A 151 -17.56 -7.33 10.84
CA LYS A 151 -16.96 -7.92 12.04
C LYS A 151 -16.98 -9.45 11.92
N PRO A 152 -15.84 -10.15 11.95
CA PRO A 152 -15.82 -11.62 11.97
C PRO A 152 -16.39 -12.15 13.29
N GLN A 153 -17.15 -13.24 13.23
CA GLN A 153 -17.75 -13.92 14.37
C GLN A 153 -17.56 -15.42 14.21
N LEU A 154 -17.17 -16.13 15.27
CA LEU A 154 -17.18 -17.60 15.26
C LEU A 154 -18.52 -18.19 15.66
N VAL A 155 -19.25 -17.51 16.54
CA VAL A 155 -20.58 -17.91 16.98
C VAL A 155 -21.64 -17.31 16.04
N LYS A 156 -22.72 -18.07 15.81
CA LYS A 156 -23.85 -17.68 14.96
C LYS A 156 -24.86 -16.81 15.73
#